data_AF-A0A7J4UCZ8-F1
#
_entry.id   AF-A0A7J4UCZ8-F1
#
_cell.length_a   1.000
_cell.length_b   1.000
_cell.length_c   1.000
_cell.angle_alpha   90.00
_cell.angle_beta   90.00
_cell.angle_gamma   90.00
#
_symmetry.space_group_name_H-M   'P 1'
#
loop_
_entity.id
_entity.type
_entity.pdbx_description
1 polymer ?
#
loop_
_entity_poly.entity_id
_entity_poly.type
_entity_poly.pdbx_seq_one_letter_code
_entity_poly.pdbx_strand_id
1 'polypeptide(L)'
;MVYRTKYEYLHDAQELAKEIEKHRKAGSIFEEIRLDMPQIRLNFDRAENELKHAETMFRVSSNNTLKKELELLESDTFYSGVISHAYYAIFYATKAVLLKEKTRTKSPNVHKATLDSFAYYFVINGKLDSELLRIYKSAIIKADSLLGLFLFEKDKRGEFTYQKLPDANKEPADESIKNAITFLTHVRKLTS
;
A
#
# COMPACT_ATOMS: atom_id res chain seq x y z
N MET A 1 -3.28 -14.14 9.80
CA MET A 1 -3.26 -14.26 8.33
C MET A 1 -2.04 -15.09 7.96
N VAL A 2 -2.20 -16.22 7.28
CA VAL A 2 -1.06 -17.06 6.89
C VAL A 2 -0.53 -16.52 5.56
N TYR A 3 0.72 -16.09 5.54
CA TYR A 3 1.38 -15.58 4.34
C TYR A 3 1.53 -16.68 3.28
N ARG A 4 1.45 -16.35 1.98
CA ARG A 4 1.90 -17.30 0.94
C ARG A 4 3.37 -17.65 1.21
N THR A 5 3.76 -18.91 1.04
CA THR A 5 5.11 -19.44 1.34
C THR A 5 6.24 -18.56 0.79
N LYS A 6 6.06 -17.96 -0.40
CA LYS A 6 7.03 -17.03 -1.01
C LYS A 6 7.32 -15.74 -0.20
N TYR A 7 6.57 -15.46 0.87
CA TYR A 7 6.68 -14.25 1.71
C TYR A 7 7.02 -14.53 3.17
N GLU A 8 7.27 -15.78 3.55
CA GLU A 8 7.66 -16.12 4.93
C GLU A 8 8.93 -15.38 5.38
N TYR A 9 9.83 -15.08 4.43
CA TYR A 9 11.04 -14.30 4.68
C TYR A 9 10.79 -12.89 5.24
N LEU A 10 9.57 -12.33 5.10
CA LEU A 10 9.25 -11.00 5.63
C LEU A 10 9.26 -10.95 7.17
N HIS A 11 9.20 -12.11 7.83
CA HIS A 11 9.26 -12.24 9.29
C HIS A 11 10.62 -12.72 9.80
N ASP A 12 11.59 -12.95 8.91
CA ASP A 12 12.95 -13.36 9.26
C ASP A 12 13.92 -12.18 9.05
N ALA A 13 14.55 -11.71 10.13
CA ALA A 13 15.40 -10.52 10.08
C ALA A 13 16.67 -10.73 9.25
N GLN A 14 17.21 -11.95 9.24
CA GLN A 14 18.42 -12.27 8.50
C GLN A 14 18.12 -12.38 7.01
N GLU A 15 17.05 -13.08 6.64
CA GLU A 15 16.64 -13.19 5.24
C GLU A 15 16.20 -11.84 4.66
N LEU A 16 15.45 -11.06 5.43
CA LEU A 16 15.03 -9.73 4.99
C LEU A 16 16.23 -8.79 4.82
N ALA A 17 17.23 -8.84 5.71
CA ALA A 17 18.47 -8.08 5.54
C ALA A 17 19.21 -8.43 4.23
N LYS A 18 19.24 -9.72 3.85
CA LYS A 18 19.81 -10.16 2.56
C LYS A 18 19.04 -9.58 1.37
N GLU A 19 17.71 -9.57 1.42
CA GLU A 19 16.89 -8.98 0.36
C GLU A 19 17.05 -7.46 0.26
N ILE A 20 17.16 -6.75 1.39
CA ILE A 20 17.48 -5.31 1.39
C ILE A 20 18.82 -5.04 0.70
N GLU A 21 19.85 -5.84 1.01
CA GLU A 21 21.16 -5.69 0.38
C GLU A 21 21.13 -5.96 -1.13
N LYS A 22 20.34 -6.95 -1.57
CA LYS A 22 20.10 -7.21 -2.99
C LYS A 22 19.44 -6.01 -3.67
N HIS A 23 18.44 -5.39 -3.05
CA HIS A 23 17.80 -4.19 -3.59
C HIS A 23 18.74 -2.99 -3.65
N ARG A 24 19.63 -2.81 -2.67
CA ARG A 24 20.67 -1.78 -2.70
C ARG A 24 21.62 -1.99 -3.88
N LYS A 25 22.15 -3.21 -4.04
CA LYS A 25 23.01 -3.58 -5.17
C LYS A 25 22.34 -3.39 -6.53
N ALA A 26 21.03 -3.63 -6.60
CA ALA A 26 20.24 -3.42 -7.81
C ALA A 26 19.88 -1.95 -8.09
N GLY A 27 20.24 -1.01 -7.20
CA GLY A 27 19.86 0.40 -7.32
C GLY A 27 18.37 0.65 -7.09
N SER A 28 17.69 -0.22 -6.35
CA SER A 28 16.27 -0.10 -6.00
C SER A 28 16.03 0.60 -4.67
N ILE A 29 17.04 0.64 -3.78
CA ILE A 29 17.02 1.33 -2.48
C ILE A 29 18.21 2.27 -2.38
N PHE A 30 17.97 3.49 -1.88
CA PHE A 30 18.97 4.51 -1.60
C PHE A 30 18.76 5.09 -0.21
N GLU A 31 19.86 5.39 0.47
CA GLU A 31 19.83 6.14 1.72
C GLU A 31 20.00 7.63 1.43
N GLU A 32 19.10 8.43 1.98
CA GLU A 32 19.06 9.88 1.83
C GLU A 32 19.88 10.53 2.94
N ILE A 33 20.71 11.50 2.59
CA ILE A 33 21.51 12.24 3.58
C ILE A 33 20.60 13.18 4.40
N ARG A 34 19.57 13.74 3.75
CA ARG A 34 18.64 14.73 4.31
C ARG A 34 17.19 14.33 4.06
N LEU A 35 16.28 14.79 4.92
CA LEU A 35 14.86 14.58 4.71
C LEU A 35 14.37 15.38 3.49
N ASP A 36 13.79 14.68 2.53
CA ASP A 36 13.12 15.28 1.37
C ASP A 36 11.65 15.57 1.69
N MET A 37 11.43 16.60 2.52
CA MET A 37 10.09 17.01 2.95
C MET A 37 9.12 17.28 1.77
N PRO A 38 9.54 17.94 0.67
CA PRO A 38 8.70 18.05 -0.52
C PRO A 38 8.26 16.70 -1.08
N GLN A 39 9.16 15.73 -1.23
CA GLN A 39 8.80 14.42 -1.76
C GLN A 39 7.94 13.60 -0.77
N ILE A 40 8.17 13.73 0.53
CA ILE A 40 7.34 13.09 1.56
C ILE A 40 5.89 13.58 1.42
N ARG A 41 5.69 14.90 1.36
CA ARG A 41 4.36 15.48 1.13
C ARG A 41 3.75 15.02 -0.19
N LEU A 42 4.50 15.13 -1.28
CA LEU A 42 4.05 14.70 -2.60
C LEU A 42 3.59 13.22 -2.63
N ASN A 43 4.34 12.32 -1.99
CA ASN A 43 3.95 10.91 -1.92
C ASN A 43 2.69 10.72 -1.09
N PHE A 44 2.53 11.46 0.01
CA PHE A 44 1.34 11.35 0.83
C PHE A 44 0.10 11.94 0.14
N ASP A 45 0.23 13.08 -0.53
CA ASP A 45 -0.82 13.69 -1.35
C ASP A 45 -1.24 12.76 -2.49
N ARG A 46 -0.27 12.09 -3.13
CA ARG A 46 -0.55 11.04 -4.11
C ARG A 46 -1.34 9.90 -3.48
N ALA A 47 -0.94 9.41 -2.31
CA ALA A 47 -1.65 8.34 -1.64
C ALA A 47 -3.13 8.69 -1.38
N GLU A 48 -3.40 9.91 -0.92
CA GLU A 48 -4.77 10.40 -0.71
C GLU A 48 -5.56 10.50 -2.02
N ASN A 49 -4.93 10.99 -3.08
CA ASN A 49 -5.58 11.11 -4.39
C ASN A 49 -5.88 9.74 -5.00
N GLU A 50 -4.98 8.76 -4.87
CA GLU A 50 -5.23 7.38 -5.32
C GLU A 50 -6.40 6.74 -4.56
N LEU A 51 -6.53 6.99 -3.25
CA LEU A 51 -7.68 6.52 -2.47
C LEU A 51 -8.98 7.17 -2.96
N LYS A 52 -9.02 8.50 -3.12
CA LYS A 52 -10.19 9.20 -3.66
C LYS A 52 -10.56 8.73 -5.06
N HIS A 53 -9.56 8.40 -5.88
CA HIS A 53 -9.76 7.87 -7.22
C HIS A 53 -10.43 6.48 -7.15
N ALA A 54 -9.94 5.60 -6.28
CA ALA A 54 -10.54 4.28 -6.04
C ALA A 54 -12.01 4.41 -5.58
N GLU A 55 -12.29 5.28 -4.60
CA GLU A 55 -13.66 5.55 -4.11
C GLU A 55 -14.57 6.09 -5.21
N THR A 56 -14.06 7.00 -6.05
CA THR A 56 -14.81 7.58 -7.16
C THR A 56 -15.16 6.52 -8.20
N MET A 57 -14.19 5.70 -8.61
CA MET A 57 -14.40 4.61 -9.56
C MET A 57 -15.40 3.59 -9.03
N PHE A 58 -15.34 3.26 -7.74
CA PHE A 58 -16.31 2.38 -7.10
C PHE A 58 -17.72 2.97 -7.16
N ARG A 59 -17.86 4.24 -6.79
CA ARG A 59 -19.15 4.96 -6.81
C ARG A 59 -19.76 5.01 -8.20
N VAL A 60 -18.98 5.31 -9.23
CA VAL A 60 -19.44 5.27 -10.64
C VAL A 60 -19.87 3.85 -11.01
N SER A 61 -19.07 2.84 -10.66
CA SER A 61 -19.36 1.43 -10.99
C SER A 61 -20.63 0.90 -10.33
N SER A 62 -21.02 1.45 -9.18
CA SER A 62 -22.15 0.96 -8.38
C SER A 62 -23.42 1.81 -8.48
N ASN A 63 -23.45 2.88 -9.29
CA ASN A 63 -24.55 3.83 -9.35
C ASN A 63 -25.04 4.06 -10.78
N ASN A 64 -26.19 3.46 -11.14
CA ASN A 64 -26.76 3.57 -12.49
C ASN A 64 -27.17 5.00 -12.87
N THR A 65 -27.57 5.84 -11.91
CA THR A 65 -27.87 7.26 -12.18
C THR A 65 -26.61 7.99 -12.62
N LEU A 66 -25.51 7.83 -11.88
CA LEU A 66 -24.23 8.45 -12.22
C LEU A 66 -23.65 7.90 -13.53
N LYS A 67 -23.81 6.59 -13.80
CA LYS A 67 -23.45 5.99 -15.09
C LYS A 67 -24.20 6.66 -16.23
N LYS A 68 -25.52 6.84 -16.09
CA LYS A 68 -26.34 7.51 -17.10
C LYS A 68 -25.92 8.96 -17.34
N GLU A 69 -25.62 9.70 -16.28
CA GLU A 69 -25.09 11.08 -16.38
C GLU A 69 -23.75 11.16 -17.12
N LEU A 70 -22.94 10.11 -17.01
CA LEU A 70 -21.63 9.99 -17.67
C LEU A 70 -21.67 9.24 -19.01
N GLU A 71 -22.88 8.96 -19.54
CA GLU A 71 -23.08 8.23 -20.80
C GLU A 71 -22.48 6.82 -20.82
N LEU A 72 -22.44 6.16 -19.66
CA LEU A 72 -21.96 4.79 -19.48
C LEU A 72 -23.10 3.77 -19.53
N LEU A 73 -22.78 2.54 -19.93
CA LEU A 73 -23.70 1.41 -19.88
C LEU A 73 -23.88 0.93 -18.44
N GLU A 74 -25.04 0.34 -18.12
CA GLU A 74 -25.26 -0.26 -16.79
C GLU A 74 -24.24 -1.36 -16.48
N SER A 75 -23.78 -2.08 -17.51
CA SER A 75 -22.74 -3.11 -17.43
C SER A 75 -21.33 -2.56 -17.24
N ASP A 76 -21.09 -1.26 -17.45
CA ASP A 76 -19.73 -0.72 -17.32
C ASP A 76 -19.32 -0.71 -15.84
N THR A 77 -18.23 -1.40 -15.53
CA THR A 77 -17.68 -1.44 -14.16
C THR A 77 -16.17 -1.25 -14.17
N PHE A 78 -15.68 -0.59 -13.13
CA PHE A 78 -14.28 -0.22 -12.98
C PHE A 78 -13.65 -0.83 -11.72
N TYR A 79 -14.23 -1.91 -11.19
CA TYR A 79 -13.80 -2.54 -9.93
C TYR A 79 -12.34 -3.02 -9.96
N SER A 80 -11.82 -3.49 -11.10
CA SER A 80 -10.39 -3.83 -11.22
C SER A 80 -9.47 -2.59 -11.09
N GLY A 81 -9.95 -1.44 -11.56
CA GLY A 81 -9.27 -0.16 -11.36
C GLY A 81 -9.30 0.27 -9.89
N VAL A 82 -10.43 0.09 -9.20
CA VAL A 82 -10.56 0.35 -7.75
C VAL A 82 -9.49 -0.41 -6.97
N ILE A 83 -9.33 -1.72 -7.21
CA ILE A 83 -8.31 -2.56 -6.55
C ILE A 83 -6.90 -2.02 -6.83
N SER A 84 -6.63 -1.63 -8.08
CA SER A 84 -5.32 -1.11 -8.49
C SER A 84 -4.99 0.22 -7.79
N HIS A 85 -5.93 1.16 -7.75
CA HIS A 85 -5.76 2.47 -7.13
C HIS A 85 -5.69 2.38 -5.60
N ALA A 86 -6.45 1.47 -4.97
CA ALA A 86 -6.33 1.18 -3.55
C ALA A 86 -4.93 0.66 -3.18
N TYR A 87 -4.35 -0.23 -3.99
CA TYR A 87 -2.95 -0.65 -3.83
C TYR A 87 -1.96 0.51 -3.96
N TYR A 88 -2.14 1.38 -4.97
CA TYR A 88 -1.24 2.53 -5.15
C TYR A 88 -1.34 3.54 -4.00
N ALA A 89 -2.51 3.70 -3.39
CA ALA A 89 -2.66 4.49 -2.17
C ALA A 89 -1.73 3.98 -1.05
N ILE A 90 -1.78 2.67 -0.74
CA ILE A 90 -0.92 2.02 0.25
C ILE A 90 0.56 2.16 -0.13
N PHE A 91 0.89 1.92 -1.40
CA PHE A 91 2.26 1.99 -1.90
C PHE A 91 2.87 3.38 -1.74
N TYR A 92 2.16 4.45 -2.15
CA TYR A 92 2.67 5.81 -2.02
C TYR A 92 2.73 6.29 -0.56
N ALA A 93 1.76 5.90 0.27
CA ALA A 93 1.81 6.18 1.71
C ALA A 93 3.07 5.55 2.34
N THR A 94 3.37 4.30 1.96
CA THR A 94 4.58 3.60 2.41
C THR A 94 5.85 4.31 1.95
N LYS A 95 5.90 4.78 0.69
CA LYS A 95 7.05 5.56 0.20
C LYS A 95 7.28 6.85 1.00
N ALA A 96 6.21 7.54 1.42
CA ALA A 96 6.33 8.74 2.24
C ALA A 96 6.99 8.43 3.60
N VAL A 97 6.61 7.30 4.20
CA VAL A 97 7.08 6.86 5.52
C VAL A 97 8.53 6.37 5.46
N LEU A 98 8.89 5.61 4.42
CA LEU A 98 10.28 5.22 4.19
C LEU A 98 11.20 6.44 4.01
N LEU A 99 10.73 7.48 3.31
CA LEU A 99 11.51 8.71 3.15
C LEU A 99 11.70 9.48 4.47
N LYS A 100 10.76 9.40 5.43
CA LYS A 100 10.97 9.90 6.79
C LYS A 100 12.09 9.16 7.51
N GLU A 101 12.31 7.89 7.18
CA GLU A 101 13.45 7.08 7.59
C GLU A 101 14.65 7.20 6.65
N LYS A 102 14.67 8.25 5.84
CA LYS A 102 15.76 8.50 4.87
C LYS A 102 16.00 7.33 3.92
N THR A 103 14.99 6.52 3.67
CA THR A 103 15.07 5.38 2.75
C THR A 103 14.21 5.67 1.52
N ARG A 104 14.85 5.78 0.36
CA ARG A 104 14.15 5.97 -0.91
C ARG A 104 14.14 4.68 -1.71
N THR A 105 12.97 4.35 -2.27
CA THR A 105 12.82 3.26 -3.24
C THR A 105 12.58 3.79 -4.66
N LYS A 106 13.26 3.20 -5.65
CA LYS A 106 13.15 3.50 -7.09
C LYS A 106 13.13 2.23 -7.92
N SER A 107 12.88 2.38 -9.22
CA SER A 107 13.06 1.31 -10.20
C SER A 107 14.55 0.96 -10.36
N PRO A 108 14.91 -0.30 -10.68
CA PRO A 108 14.03 -1.45 -10.96
C PRO A 108 13.34 -2.03 -9.71
N ASN A 109 12.33 -2.88 -9.86
CA ASN A 109 11.70 -3.63 -8.74
C ASN A 109 11.09 -2.81 -7.58
N VAL A 110 10.73 -1.56 -7.82
CA VAL A 110 10.27 -0.61 -6.78
C VAL A 110 9.17 -1.15 -5.88
N HIS A 111 8.24 -1.96 -6.41
CA HIS A 111 7.14 -2.54 -5.63
C HIS A 111 7.62 -3.56 -4.59
N LYS A 112 8.58 -4.42 -4.95
CA LYS A 112 9.18 -5.38 -4.00
C LYS A 112 10.09 -4.65 -3.01
N ALA A 113 10.92 -3.73 -3.50
CA ALA A 113 11.81 -2.93 -2.67
C ALA A 113 11.04 -2.13 -1.60
N THR A 114 9.93 -1.50 -1.95
CA THR A 114 9.09 -0.77 -0.98
C THR A 114 8.46 -1.68 0.07
N LEU A 115 7.96 -2.86 -0.32
CA LEU A 115 7.39 -3.84 0.62
C LEU A 115 8.46 -4.35 1.59
N ASP A 116 9.60 -4.81 1.07
CA ASP A 116 10.66 -5.38 1.89
C ASP A 116 11.25 -4.32 2.83
N SER A 117 11.43 -3.08 2.35
CA SER A 117 11.89 -1.96 3.18
C SER A 117 10.90 -1.65 4.29
N PHE A 118 9.59 -1.66 4.00
CA PHE A 118 8.58 -1.43 5.03
C PHE A 118 8.63 -2.51 6.11
N ALA A 119 8.70 -3.79 5.71
CA ALA A 119 8.87 -4.88 6.66
C ALA A 119 10.14 -4.70 7.51
N TYR A 120 11.26 -4.36 6.88
CA TYR A 120 12.57 -4.29 7.54
C TYR A 120 12.69 -3.11 8.51
N TYR A 121 12.30 -1.91 8.08
CA TYR A 121 12.52 -0.68 8.85
C TYR A 121 11.39 -0.36 9.84
N PHE A 122 10.23 -1.00 9.70
CA PHE A 122 9.07 -0.66 10.50
C PHE A 122 8.44 -1.85 11.23
N VAL A 123 8.45 -3.04 10.65
CA VAL A 123 7.73 -4.19 11.24
C VAL A 123 8.65 -5.02 12.11
N ILE A 124 9.72 -5.57 11.52
CA ILE A 124 10.56 -6.56 12.20
C ILE A 124 11.39 -5.99 13.35
N ASN A 125 11.68 -4.69 13.30
CA ASN A 125 12.37 -3.97 14.37
C ASN A 125 11.41 -3.43 15.44
N GLY A 126 10.11 -3.74 15.36
CA GLY A 126 9.07 -3.30 16.31
C GLY A 126 8.81 -1.79 16.32
N LYS A 127 9.38 -1.04 15.37
CA LYS A 127 9.29 0.43 15.35
C LYS A 127 7.86 0.91 15.11
N LEU A 128 7.14 0.27 14.19
CA LEU A 128 5.75 0.61 13.88
C LEU A 128 4.83 0.35 15.06
N ASP A 129 4.96 -0.80 15.73
CA ASP A 129 4.18 -1.09 16.94
C ASP A 129 4.46 -0.07 18.05
N SER A 130 5.73 0.30 18.23
CA SER A 130 6.14 1.30 19.23
C SER A 130 5.55 2.69 18.93
N GLU A 131 5.60 3.13 17.67
CA GLU A 131 5.00 4.40 17.24
C GLU A 131 3.49 4.38 17.36
N LEU A 132 2.82 3.29 16.93
CA LEU A 132 1.37 3.14 17.05
C LEU A 132 0.93 3.13 18.52
N LEU A 133 1.64 2.42 19.41
CA LEU A 133 1.34 2.44 20.85
C LEU A 133 1.50 3.85 21.43
N ARG A 134 2.57 4.57 21.07
CA ARG A 134 2.80 5.96 21.49
C ARG A 134 1.66 6.88 21.05
N ILE A 135 1.18 6.72 19.83
CA ILE A 135 0.13 7.54 19.22
C ILE A 135 -1.25 7.25 19.81
N TYR A 136 -1.60 5.97 19.95
CA TYR A 136 -2.96 5.56 20.32
C TYR A 136 -3.13 5.31 21.82
N LYS A 137 -2.04 5.31 22.61
CA LYS A 137 -2.00 4.93 24.05
C LYS A 137 -2.57 3.53 24.37
N SER A 138 -2.98 2.80 23.33
CA SER A 138 -3.44 1.41 23.29
C SER A 138 -3.29 0.94 21.84
N ALA A 139 -2.57 -0.14 21.60
CA ALA A 139 -2.36 -0.63 20.24
C ALA A 139 -3.57 -1.46 19.78
N ILE A 140 -4.52 -0.83 19.08
CA ILE A 140 -5.68 -1.52 18.48
C ILE A 140 -5.25 -2.29 17.21
N ILE A 141 -4.22 -1.83 16.50
CA ILE A 141 -3.71 -2.44 15.28
C ILE A 141 -2.20 -2.72 15.43
N LYS A 142 -1.78 -3.94 15.07
CA LYS A 142 -0.37 -4.38 15.09
C LYS A 142 0.34 -4.10 13.76
N ALA A 143 1.65 -3.91 13.79
CA ALA A 143 2.50 -3.72 12.63
C ALA A 143 2.35 -4.85 11.59
N ASP A 144 2.29 -6.10 12.06
CA ASP A 144 2.04 -7.28 11.23
C ASP A 144 0.71 -7.21 10.47
N SER A 145 -0.32 -6.59 11.05
CA SER A 145 -1.60 -6.40 10.37
C SER A 145 -1.47 -5.43 9.20
N LEU A 146 -0.73 -4.34 9.37
CA LEU A 146 -0.48 -3.37 8.30
C LEU A 146 0.41 -3.97 7.20
N LEU A 147 1.42 -4.78 7.56
CA LEU A 147 2.22 -5.53 6.59
C LEU A 147 1.37 -6.54 5.80
N GLY A 148 0.48 -7.26 6.49
CA GLY A 148 -0.47 -8.18 5.88
C GLY A 148 -1.38 -7.48 4.88
N LEU A 149 -1.95 -6.32 5.23
CA LEU A 149 -2.77 -5.50 4.32
C LEU A 149 -1.99 -5.09 3.07
N PHE A 150 -0.76 -4.59 3.25
CA PHE A 150 0.05 -4.15 2.11
C PHE A 150 0.36 -5.32 1.16
N LEU A 151 0.74 -6.47 1.71
CA LEU A 151 1.00 -7.65 0.91
C LEU A 151 -0.26 -8.15 0.19
N PHE A 152 -1.37 -8.23 0.92
CA PHE A 152 -2.64 -8.71 0.39
C PHE A 152 -3.09 -7.87 -0.79
N GLU A 153 -3.07 -6.54 -0.67
CA GLU A 153 -3.44 -5.65 -1.76
C GLU A 153 -2.45 -5.69 -2.94
N LYS A 154 -1.15 -5.87 -2.66
CA LYS A 154 -0.15 -6.08 -3.71
C LYS A 154 -0.43 -7.34 -4.53
N ASP A 155 -0.73 -8.46 -3.88
CA ASP A 155 -1.01 -9.73 -4.54
C ASP A 155 -2.38 -9.69 -5.25
N LYS A 156 -3.40 -9.12 -4.60
CA LYS A 156 -4.74 -8.91 -5.17
C LYS A 156 -4.69 -8.09 -6.45
N ARG A 157 -3.94 -6.98 -6.48
CA ARG A 157 -3.71 -6.20 -7.71
C ARG A 157 -3.03 -7.03 -8.81
N GLY A 158 -2.15 -7.98 -8.47
CA GLY A 158 -1.57 -8.88 -9.46
C GLY A 158 -2.62 -9.84 -10.07
N GLU A 159 -3.52 -10.36 -9.26
CA GLU A 159 -4.50 -11.38 -9.65
C GLU A 159 -5.71 -10.77 -10.37
N PHE A 160 -6.32 -9.74 -9.80
CA PHE A 160 -7.60 -9.18 -10.24
C PHE A 160 -7.47 -8.19 -11.41
N THR A 161 -6.26 -7.71 -11.71
CA THR A 161 -6.02 -6.90 -12.91
C THR A 161 -5.94 -7.74 -14.19
N TYR A 162 -5.59 -9.03 -14.11
CA TYR A 162 -5.28 -9.83 -15.32
C TYR A 162 -6.09 -11.12 -15.48
N GLN A 163 -6.75 -11.64 -14.44
CA GLN A 163 -7.25 -13.02 -14.44
C GLN A 163 -8.74 -13.19 -14.13
N LYS A 164 -9.50 -12.12 -13.89
CA LYS A 164 -10.92 -12.20 -13.45
C LYS A 164 -11.83 -11.24 -14.21
N LEU A 165 -13.09 -11.66 -14.41
CA LEU A 165 -14.14 -10.84 -15.01
C LEU A 165 -14.43 -9.61 -14.13
N PRO A 166 -14.54 -8.39 -14.70
CA PRO A 166 -14.72 -7.14 -13.96
C PRO A 166 -15.91 -7.13 -12.97
N ASP A 167 -17.04 -7.73 -13.32
CA ASP A 167 -18.25 -7.70 -12.49
C ASP A 167 -18.14 -8.56 -11.22
N ALA A 168 -17.29 -9.59 -11.22
CA ALA A 168 -17.02 -10.40 -10.03
C ALA A 168 -16.13 -9.66 -9.00
N ASN A 169 -15.63 -8.46 -9.33
CA ASN A 169 -14.64 -7.76 -8.53
C ASN A 169 -15.25 -6.73 -7.58
N LYS A 170 -16.57 -6.58 -7.51
CA LYS A 170 -17.24 -5.61 -6.63
C LYS A 170 -16.87 -5.79 -5.16
N GLU A 171 -17.05 -6.98 -4.60
CA GLU A 171 -16.70 -7.27 -3.21
C GLU A 171 -15.18 -7.11 -2.94
N PRO A 172 -14.28 -7.69 -3.77
CA PRO A 172 -12.84 -7.44 -3.65
C PRO A 172 -12.45 -5.95 -3.70
N ALA A 173 -13.13 -5.15 -4.51
CA ALA A 173 -12.89 -3.72 -4.66
C ALA A 173 -13.31 -2.92 -3.41
N ASP A 174 -14.48 -3.22 -2.84
CA ASP A 174 -14.94 -2.61 -1.59
C ASP A 174 -13.98 -2.93 -0.43
N GLU A 175 -13.53 -4.19 -0.34
CA GLU A 175 -12.51 -4.60 0.63
C GLU A 175 -11.19 -3.85 0.43
N SER A 176 -10.74 -3.68 -0.82
CA SER A 176 -9.51 -2.92 -1.13
C SER A 176 -9.59 -1.46 -0.66
N ILE A 177 -10.73 -0.79 -0.82
CA ILE A 177 -10.95 0.57 -0.30
C ILE A 177 -10.82 0.58 1.23
N LYS A 178 -11.50 -0.34 1.93
CA LYS A 178 -11.45 -0.45 3.40
C LYS A 178 -10.03 -0.69 3.91
N ASN A 179 -9.28 -1.54 3.21
CA ASN A 179 -7.87 -1.82 3.51
C ASN A 179 -6.99 -0.59 3.32
N ALA A 180 -7.17 0.14 2.22
CA ALA A 180 -6.44 1.39 1.96
C ALA A 180 -6.77 2.49 2.99
N ILE A 181 -8.05 2.69 3.34
CA ILE A 181 -8.47 3.63 4.39
C ILE A 181 -7.80 3.30 5.72
N THR A 182 -7.86 2.02 6.13
CA THR A 182 -7.25 1.55 7.36
C THR A 182 -5.75 1.84 7.34
N PHE A 183 -5.04 1.41 6.29
CA PHE A 183 -3.59 1.61 6.18
C PHE A 183 -3.21 3.10 6.24
N LEU A 184 -3.83 3.95 5.42
CA LEU A 184 -3.52 5.39 5.37
C LEU A 184 -3.79 6.08 6.72
N THR A 185 -4.86 5.70 7.41
CA THR A 185 -5.23 6.28 8.71
C THR A 185 -4.15 6.05 9.76
N HIS A 186 -3.60 4.83 9.81
CA HIS A 186 -2.55 4.50 10.78
C HIS A 186 -1.19 5.06 10.38
N VAL A 187 -0.88 5.06 9.09
CA VAL A 187 0.42 5.46 8.57
C VAL A 187 0.60 6.98 8.47
N ARG A 188 -0.45 7.76 8.25
CA ARG A 188 -0.41 9.25 8.24
C ARG A 188 0.26 9.83 9.47
N LYS A 189 0.01 9.21 10.62
CA LYS A 189 0.50 9.69 11.91
C LYS A 189 2.01 9.50 12.07
N LEU A 190 2.63 8.66 11.22
CA LEU A 190 4.08 8.48 11.14
C LEU A 190 4.76 9.52 10.24
N THR A 191 4.00 10.09 9.29
CA THR A 191 4.49 11.13 8.38
C THR A 191 4.22 12.55 8.87
N SER A 192 3.38 12.69 9.90
CA SER A 192 3.05 13.97 10.55
C SER A 192 4.27 14.61 11.24
#